data_AF-A0A8T1UNU3-F1
#
_entry.id   AF-A0A8T1UNU3-F1
#
_cell.length_a   1.000
_cell.length_b   1.000
_cell.length_c   1.000
_cell.angle_alpha   90.00
_cell.angle_beta   90.00
_cell.angle_gamma   90.00
#
_symmetry.space_group_name_H-M   'P 1'
#
loop_
_entity.id
_entity.type
_entity.pdbx_description
1 polymer ?
#
loop_
_entity_poly.entity_id
_entity_poly.type
_entity_poly.pdbx_seq_one_letter_code
_entity_poly.pdbx_strand_id
1 'polypeptide(L)'
;MAPTTMTPRHSVEYTPTYQRFVLKEKSYAQQFSHIYVSRLQQLRDVVSVQVQEHTAGRIPVLAKVIDLKADGEECVLIGTLLKVLEAKPDLFDALTSEAGVKPIETIDRPLATKEDELLLEDESGRVQLVGNIDVARFVTGVVLGVRGRVARDGPGGHFHVEEVYLPSFPPQHPLPERQESEYVALVSGLNIGRNKDSRPLRNHVLVDYLAGRLGDEKEREFVSKIVRTVVVGNVIEAAGGDEVQVPTIKRKTAEELVLESEPLKNADELVSTLAAAMCVDLMPGASDPSNYTLPQQSFHPCLFPRSSHFKSFRCVTNPYEAQVGGVQLFGDAGQPLHSMLQCTLPKSDEDDENMATDEDKEQQEQERALDYLQRCVEWRHAAPTAPDILACFPMANEDPFILETCPHVYFSGNQPRFSTRLVKGGKGQQVRLITVPSFSETSTIVIELLAVERISAEDLATALRSDDERPVVVDVRNEDYELLGHIKDAEHLPSDTFKEDADVDALVAKFGKKQDIVFHCGHSNTRGPTCALRFIERAEAAGVKTHVRVLAGGFADFAEKYAGSADLVTPPMQANDETK
;
A
#
# COMPACT_ATOMS: atom_id res chain seq x y z
N MET A 1 -30.82 24.00 -27.89
CA MET A 1 -29.83 23.43 -26.97
C MET A 1 -28.72 22.86 -27.82
N ALA A 2 -27.50 23.38 -27.72
CA ALA A 2 -26.35 22.74 -28.36
C ALA A 2 -26.21 21.33 -27.74
N PRO A 3 -25.88 20.30 -28.52
CA PRO A 3 -25.64 18.97 -27.96
C PRO A 3 -24.47 19.10 -26.98
N THR A 4 -24.71 18.81 -25.70
CA THR A 4 -23.63 18.69 -24.72
C THR A 4 -22.69 17.59 -25.23
N THR A 5 -21.48 17.97 -25.64
CA THR A 5 -20.44 17.01 -26.00
C THR A 5 -20.22 16.10 -24.79
N MET A 6 -20.59 14.82 -24.94
CA MET A 6 -20.36 13.81 -23.93
C MET A 6 -18.92 13.31 -24.09
N THR A 7 -18.05 13.66 -23.15
CA THR A 7 -16.68 13.13 -23.09
C THR A 7 -16.75 11.66 -22.64
N PRO A 8 -16.31 10.71 -23.48
CA PRO A 8 -16.25 9.31 -23.07
C PRO A 8 -15.18 9.12 -21.98
N ARG A 9 -15.47 8.24 -21.01
CA ARG A 9 -14.50 7.84 -19.99
C ARG A 9 -13.48 6.87 -20.57
N HIS A 10 -12.22 7.00 -20.16
CA HIS A 10 -11.16 6.07 -20.53
C HIS A 10 -11.45 4.70 -19.91
N SER A 11 -10.92 3.65 -20.54
CA SER A 11 -11.07 2.29 -20.06
C SER A 11 -9.78 1.54 -20.27
N VAL A 12 -9.42 0.75 -19.27
CA VAL A 12 -8.22 -0.09 -19.28
C VAL A 12 -8.61 -1.52 -18.94
N GLU A 13 -7.73 -2.47 -19.30
CA GLU A 13 -7.91 -3.86 -18.92
C GLU A 13 -7.98 -4.01 -17.40
N TYR A 14 -8.83 -4.91 -16.93
CA TYR A 14 -8.98 -5.21 -15.51
C TYR A 14 -8.95 -6.71 -15.29
N THR A 15 -8.00 -7.15 -14.49
CA THR A 15 -7.82 -8.55 -14.14
C THR A 15 -7.88 -8.71 -12.64
N PRO A 16 -9.00 -9.22 -12.08
CA PRO A 16 -9.07 -9.49 -10.66
C PRO A 16 -8.17 -10.66 -10.31
N THR A 17 -7.31 -10.50 -9.30
CA THR A 17 -6.38 -11.55 -8.82
C THR A 17 -6.62 -11.94 -7.35
N TYR A 18 -7.65 -11.36 -6.71
CA TYR A 18 -8.06 -11.64 -5.33
C TYR A 18 -8.66 -13.03 -5.10
N GLN A 19 -8.66 -13.94 -6.08
CA GLN A 19 -9.27 -15.27 -5.95
C GLN A 19 -8.63 -16.12 -4.86
N ARG A 20 -7.36 -15.84 -4.49
CA ARG A 20 -6.70 -16.48 -3.34
C ARG A 20 -7.37 -16.18 -1.99
N PHE A 21 -8.14 -15.09 -1.90
CA PHE A 21 -8.90 -14.72 -0.71
C PHE A 21 -10.32 -15.31 -0.69
N VAL A 22 -10.75 -16.00 -1.75
CA VAL A 22 -12.08 -16.60 -1.84
C VAL A 22 -12.07 -17.99 -1.18
N LEU A 23 -12.84 -18.12 -0.09
CA LEU A 23 -12.95 -19.37 0.66
C LEU A 23 -13.86 -20.36 -0.07
N LYS A 24 -13.25 -21.40 -0.67
CA LYS A 24 -13.97 -22.46 -1.40
C LYS A 24 -14.74 -23.40 -0.47
N GLU A 25 -14.10 -23.83 0.63
CA GLU A 25 -14.68 -24.72 1.63
C GLU A 25 -14.59 -24.06 3.01
N LYS A 26 -15.73 -23.88 3.68
CA LYS A 26 -15.82 -23.25 4.99
C LYS A 26 -15.92 -24.32 6.07
N SER A 27 -14.77 -24.84 6.50
CA SER A 27 -14.66 -25.75 7.65
C SER A 27 -14.01 -25.05 8.83
N TYR A 28 -14.72 -25.00 9.97
CA TYR A 28 -14.21 -24.45 11.23
C TYR A 28 -13.64 -25.52 12.17
N ALA A 29 -13.49 -26.76 11.70
CA ALA A 29 -12.95 -27.86 12.50
C ALA A 29 -11.41 -27.83 12.61
N GLN A 30 -10.75 -26.96 11.85
CA GLN A 30 -9.30 -26.87 11.76
C GLN A 30 -8.71 -26.04 12.92
N GLN A 31 -7.51 -26.40 13.35
CA GLN A 31 -6.76 -25.64 14.36
C GLN A 31 -5.86 -24.58 13.74
N PHE A 32 -5.63 -23.47 14.45
CA PHE A 32 -4.77 -22.38 14.02
C PHE A 32 -3.26 -22.71 13.98
N SER A 33 -2.83 -23.85 14.52
CA SER A 33 -1.42 -24.27 14.39
C SER A 33 -1.02 -24.48 12.93
N HIS A 34 -1.96 -24.92 12.08
CA HIS A 34 -1.67 -25.21 10.67
C HIS A 34 -1.27 -23.95 9.86
N ILE A 35 -1.86 -22.78 10.15
CA ILE A 35 -1.51 -21.54 9.43
C ILE A 35 -0.06 -21.12 9.75
N TYR A 36 0.38 -21.22 11.00
CA TYR A 36 1.77 -20.92 11.38
C TYR A 36 2.77 -21.90 10.75
N VAL A 37 2.44 -23.18 10.71
CA VAL A 37 3.27 -24.20 10.05
C VAL A 37 3.39 -23.90 8.54
N SER A 38 2.27 -23.63 7.87
CA SER A 38 2.24 -23.27 6.45
C SER A 38 3.05 -21.98 6.20
N ARG A 39 2.91 -20.98 7.06
CA ARG A 39 3.61 -19.71 6.95
C ARG A 39 5.13 -19.89 7.05
N LEU A 40 5.59 -20.61 8.08
CA LEU A 40 7.01 -20.91 8.26
C LEU A 40 7.57 -21.68 7.07
N GLN A 41 6.86 -22.71 6.59
CA GLN A 41 7.31 -23.51 5.44
C GLN A 41 7.46 -22.68 4.16
N GLN A 42 6.50 -21.80 3.85
CA GLN A 42 6.54 -20.97 2.65
C GLN A 42 7.63 -19.89 2.68
N LEU A 43 7.96 -19.34 3.86
CA LEU A 43 8.94 -18.26 3.99
C LEU A 43 10.35 -18.73 4.38
N ARG A 44 10.51 -19.96 4.92
CA ARG A 44 11.80 -20.51 5.37
C ARG A 44 12.85 -20.50 4.25
N ASP A 45 12.47 -20.90 3.04
CA ASP A 45 13.38 -20.91 1.89
C ASP A 45 13.80 -19.49 1.47
N VAL A 46 12.86 -18.54 1.50
CA VAL A 46 13.12 -17.14 1.18
C VAL A 46 14.12 -16.52 2.17
N VAL A 47 13.91 -16.75 3.47
CA VAL A 47 14.81 -16.28 4.53
C VAL A 47 16.18 -16.96 4.42
N SER A 48 16.22 -18.26 4.13
CA SER A 48 17.46 -19.02 3.98
C SER A 48 18.35 -18.46 2.86
N VAL A 49 17.76 -18.00 1.75
CA VAL A 49 18.50 -17.31 0.68
C VAL A 49 19.13 -16.02 1.21
N GLN A 50 18.40 -15.23 1.99
CA GLN A 50 18.92 -13.99 2.58
C GLN A 50 20.07 -14.26 3.56
N VAL A 51 19.93 -15.27 4.42
CA VAL A 51 21.00 -15.72 5.31
C VAL A 51 22.25 -16.13 4.52
N GLN A 52 22.08 -16.91 3.45
CA GLN A 52 23.19 -17.39 2.63
C GLN A 52 23.91 -16.24 1.91
N GLU A 53 23.17 -15.26 1.39
CA GLU A 53 23.73 -14.06 0.74
C GLU A 53 24.58 -13.22 1.71
N HIS A 54 24.16 -13.07 2.98
CA HIS A 54 24.85 -12.22 3.97
C HIS A 54 25.99 -12.94 4.70
N THR A 55 25.85 -14.23 4.98
CA THR A 55 26.86 -15.01 5.74
C THR A 55 27.87 -15.74 4.86
N ALA A 56 27.63 -15.80 3.54
CA ALA A 56 28.38 -16.63 2.60
C ALA A 56 28.49 -18.11 3.03
N GLY A 57 27.49 -18.60 3.78
CA GLY A 57 27.45 -19.97 4.30
C GLY A 57 28.50 -20.28 5.37
N ARG A 58 29.12 -19.26 5.97
CA ARG A 58 30.15 -19.43 7.01
C ARG A 58 29.59 -19.78 8.37
N ILE A 59 28.29 -19.53 8.58
CA ILE A 59 27.61 -19.70 9.86
C ILE A 59 26.58 -20.80 9.70
N PRO A 60 26.53 -21.79 10.61
CA PRO A 60 25.59 -22.89 10.51
C PRO A 60 24.16 -22.40 10.73
N VAL A 61 23.26 -22.77 9.82
CA VAL A 61 21.81 -22.65 10.01
C VAL A 61 21.34 -23.91 10.72
N LEU A 62 20.78 -23.78 11.92
CA LEU A 62 20.23 -24.92 12.64
C LEU A 62 18.87 -25.29 12.04
N ALA A 63 18.64 -26.60 11.91
CA ALA A 63 17.39 -27.12 11.39
C ALA A 63 16.23 -26.90 12.36
N LYS A 64 16.51 -26.96 13.67
CA LYS A 64 15.51 -26.85 14.73
C LYS A 64 16.02 -26.01 15.90
N VAL A 65 15.13 -25.29 16.55
CA VAL A 65 15.39 -24.53 17.78
C VAL A 65 15.86 -25.46 18.90
N ILE A 66 15.30 -26.67 19.01
CA ILE A 66 15.72 -27.63 20.05
C ILE A 66 17.18 -28.11 19.92
N ASP A 67 17.80 -27.93 18.75
CA ASP A 67 19.20 -28.31 18.52
C ASP A 67 20.20 -27.27 19.07
N LEU A 68 19.69 -26.16 19.62
CA LEU A 68 20.49 -25.12 20.27
C LEU A 68 21.27 -25.68 21.46
N LYS A 69 22.53 -25.26 21.57
CA LYS A 69 23.43 -25.60 22.67
C LYS A 69 23.96 -24.34 23.31
N ALA A 70 24.07 -24.36 24.64
CA ALA A 70 24.74 -23.33 25.41
C ALA A 70 26.26 -23.52 25.36
N ASP A 71 26.84 -23.60 24.16
CA ASP A 71 28.28 -23.74 23.93
C ASP A 71 28.95 -22.43 23.50
N GLY A 72 28.17 -21.35 23.34
CA GLY A 72 28.63 -20.02 22.95
C GLY A 72 28.96 -19.88 21.47
N GLU A 73 28.73 -20.92 20.66
CA GLU A 73 28.99 -20.88 19.22
C GLU A 73 27.90 -20.08 18.48
N GLU A 74 28.30 -19.41 17.40
CA GLU A 74 27.38 -18.67 16.56
C GLU A 74 26.59 -19.60 15.64
N CYS A 75 25.29 -19.34 15.53
CA CYS A 75 24.41 -20.03 14.60
C CYS A 75 23.28 -19.11 14.12
N VAL A 76 22.56 -19.57 13.10
CA VAL A 76 21.34 -18.93 12.61
C VAL A 76 20.13 -19.82 12.88
N LEU A 77 19.07 -19.20 13.38
CA LEU A 77 17.76 -19.81 13.55
C LEU A 77 16.77 -19.15 12.60
N ILE A 78 15.87 -19.94 12.01
CA ILE A 78 14.75 -19.44 11.19
C ILE A 78 13.46 -19.93 11.81
N GLY A 79 12.61 -18.99 12.21
CA GLY A 79 11.37 -19.29 12.91
C GLY A 79 10.34 -18.17 12.78
N THR A 80 9.22 -18.36 13.45
CA THR A 80 8.14 -17.38 13.55
C THR A 80 8.26 -16.65 14.88
N LEU A 81 8.20 -15.32 14.87
CA LEU A 81 8.16 -14.53 16.08
C LEU A 81 6.84 -14.73 16.81
N LEU A 82 6.92 -14.95 18.12
CA LEU A 82 5.82 -14.79 19.06
C LEU A 82 6.16 -13.60 19.94
N LYS A 83 5.34 -12.55 19.87
CA LYS A 83 5.44 -11.41 20.78
C LYS A 83 4.51 -11.62 21.97
N VAL A 84 5.06 -11.68 23.17
CA VAL A 84 4.28 -11.72 24.41
C VAL A 84 4.02 -10.29 24.84
N LEU A 85 2.75 -9.89 24.76
CA LEU A 85 2.28 -8.57 25.13
C LEU A 85 1.76 -8.62 26.57
N GLU A 86 2.40 -7.91 27.49
CA GLU A 86 2.02 -7.90 28.90
C GLU A 86 0.59 -7.36 29.11
N ALA A 87 0.21 -6.34 28.33
CA ALA A 87 -1.11 -5.70 28.43
C ALA A 87 -2.18 -6.36 27.54
N LYS A 88 -1.90 -7.50 26.89
CA LYS A 88 -2.89 -8.23 26.09
C LYS A 88 -3.99 -8.78 27.01
N PRO A 89 -5.27 -8.48 26.77
CA PRO A 89 -6.36 -8.99 27.60
C PRO A 89 -6.40 -10.52 27.60
N ASP A 90 -6.49 -11.11 28.79
CA ASP A 90 -6.70 -12.55 28.93
C ASP A 90 -8.18 -12.90 28.65
N LEU A 91 -8.40 -13.84 27.74
CA LEU A 91 -9.73 -14.26 27.32
C LEU A 91 -10.49 -14.97 28.46
N PHE A 92 -9.81 -15.74 29.30
CA PHE A 92 -10.44 -16.43 30.43
C PHE A 92 -10.90 -15.42 31.48
N ASP A 93 -10.08 -14.41 31.77
CA ASP A 93 -10.49 -13.32 32.66
C ASP A 93 -11.71 -12.58 32.09
N ALA A 94 -11.71 -12.26 30.80
CA ALA A 94 -12.83 -11.62 30.12
C ALA A 94 -14.12 -12.47 30.16
N LEU A 95 -14.01 -13.80 30.06
CA LEU A 95 -15.15 -14.71 30.15
C LEU A 95 -15.72 -14.83 31.57
N THR A 96 -14.92 -14.56 32.60
CA THR A 96 -15.38 -14.55 34.01
C THR A 96 -15.97 -13.21 34.46
N SER A 97 -15.75 -12.14 33.68
CA SER A 97 -16.25 -10.80 33.96
C SER A 97 -17.74 -10.65 33.64
N GLU A 98 -18.48 -9.91 34.49
CA GLU A 98 -19.88 -9.53 34.21
C GLU A 98 -20.01 -8.54 33.04
N ALA A 99 -18.92 -7.86 32.65
CA ALA A 99 -18.89 -6.86 31.59
C ALA A 99 -18.79 -7.45 30.16
N GLY A 100 -18.74 -8.78 30.02
CA GLY A 100 -18.61 -9.47 28.74
C GLY A 100 -17.20 -9.36 28.13
N VAL A 101 -17.05 -9.91 26.91
CA VAL A 101 -15.78 -9.93 26.17
C VAL A 101 -15.78 -8.83 25.12
N LYS A 102 -14.80 -7.93 25.20
CA LYS A 102 -14.51 -6.98 24.12
C LYS A 102 -13.49 -7.61 23.16
N PRO A 103 -13.75 -7.63 21.84
CA PRO A 103 -12.76 -8.07 20.87
C PRO A 103 -11.49 -7.22 20.98
N ILE A 104 -10.32 -7.85 20.82
CA ILE A 104 -9.02 -7.15 20.93
C ILE A 104 -8.91 -6.08 19.84
N GLU A 105 -9.49 -6.37 18.67
CA GLU A 105 -9.48 -5.49 17.49
C GLU A 105 -10.21 -4.16 17.72
N THR A 106 -11.11 -4.05 18.72
CA THR A 106 -11.85 -2.82 19.03
C THR A 106 -11.14 -1.95 20.09
N ILE A 107 -9.95 -2.33 20.54
CA ILE A 107 -9.18 -1.57 21.53
C ILE A 107 -8.34 -0.51 20.82
N ASP A 108 -8.73 0.76 20.88
CA ASP A 108 -8.02 1.83 20.14
C ASP A 108 -6.65 2.21 20.71
N ARG A 109 -6.32 1.77 21.93
CA ARG A 109 -5.02 2.07 22.56
C ARG A 109 -3.97 1.00 22.22
N PRO A 110 -2.67 1.36 22.18
CA PRO A 110 -1.59 0.39 22.09
C PRO A 110 -1.65 -0.64 23.23
N LEU A 111 -1.41 -1.90 22.88
CA LEU A 111 -1.25 -3.04 23.79
C LEU A 111 0.23 -3.33 24.09
N ALA A 112 1.14 -2.79 23.28
CA ALA A 112 2.57 -2.93 23.51
C ALA A 112 3.04 -2.12 24.71
N THR A 113 4.03 -2.67 25.41
CA THR A 113 4.69 -2.06 26.56
C THR A 113 6.20 -2.23 26.48
N LYS A 114 6.95 -1.54 27.33
CA LYS A 114 8.41 -1.73 27.42
C LYS A 114 8.80 -3.10 28.03
N GLU A 115 7.85 -3.80 28.65
CA GLU A 115 8.05 -5.10 29.31
C GLU A 115 7.73 -6.28 28.38
N ASP A 116 7.35 -6.02 27.12
CA ASP A 116 7.04 -7.08 26.16
C ASP A 116 8.28 -7.94 25.87
N GLU A 117 8.05 -9.20 25.48
CA GLU A 117 9.12 -10.14 25.13
C GLU A 117 8.95 -10.68 23.70
N LEU A 118 10.08 -10.99 23.05
CA LEU A 118 10.09 -11.72 21.78
C LEU A 118 10.63 -13.13 21.97
N LEU A 119 9.87 -14.10 21.47
CA LEU A 119 10.28 -15.48 21.35
C LEU A 119 10.34 -15.85 19.87
N LEU A 120 11.29 -16.69 19.51
CA LEU A 120 11.33 -17.34 18.20
C LEU A 120 10.86 -18.78 18.34
N GLU A 121 9.87 -19.14 17.54
CA GLU A 121 9.23 -20.46 17.55
C GLU A 121 9.39 -21.18 16.22
N ASP A 122 9.64 -22.49 16.29
CA ASP A 122 9.58 -23.40 15.15
C ASP A 122 8.78 -24.67 15.51
N GLU A 123 8.79 -25.68 14.63
CA GLU A 123 8.09 -26.95 14.87
C GLU A 123 8.62 -27.78 16.08
N SER A 124 9.75 -27.39 16.67
CA SER A 124 10.45 -28.13 17.72
C SER A 124 10.35 -27.49 19.09
N GLY A 125 10.26 -26.16 19.16
CA GLY A 125 10.25 -25.42 20.41
C GLY A 125 10.37 -23.91 20.24
N ARG A 126 10.68 -23.24 21.34
CA ARG A 126 10.78 -21.77 21.42
C ARG A 126 12.00 -21.33 22.19
N VAL A 127 12.57 -20.19 21.81
CA VAL A 127 13.67 -19.54 22.52
C VAL A 127 13.42 -18.04 22.62
N GLN A 128 13.68 -17.45 23.79
CA GLN A 128 13.56 -16.01 23.99
C GLN A 128 14.73 -15.27 23.35
N LEU A 129 14.43 -14.19 22.62
CA LEU A 129 15.40 -13.35 21.93
C LEU A 129 15.77 -12.14 22.79
N VAL A 130 17.06 -11.88 22.93
CA VAL A 130 17.61 -10.72 23.64
C VAL A 130 18.78 -10.13 22.83
N GLY A 131 19.26 -8.94 23.18
CA GLY A 131 20.41 -8.31 22.51
C GLY A 131 19.98 -7.31 21.43
N ASN A 132 20.56 -7.41 20.23
CA ASN A 132 20.38 -6.43 19.15
C ASN A 132 19.08 -6.67 18.36
N ILE A 133 17.93 -6.59 19.04
CA ILE A 133 16.61 -6.71 18.44
C ILE A 133 15.64 -5.73 19.10
N ASP A 134 14.95 -4.93 18.28
CA ASP A 134 14.00 -3.93 18.76
C ASP A 134 12.61 -4.53 18.98
N VAL A 135 12.37 -5.00 20.22
CA VAL A 135 11.10 -5.61 20.66
C VAL A 135 9.89 -4.71 20.40
N ALA A 136 10.05 -3.40 20.53
CA ALA A 136 8.96 -2.44 20.40
C ALA A 136 8.43 -2.35 18.96
N ARG A 137 9.24 -2.71 17.96
CA ARG A 137 8.90 -2.58 16.54
C ARG A 137 8.46 -3.88 15.86
N PHE A 138 8.75 -5.04 16.43
CA PHE A 138 8.29 -6.31 15.87
C PHE A 138 6.89 -6.68 16.36
N VAL A 139 6.20 -7.47 15.56
CA VAL A 139 4.88 -8.02 15.86
C VAL A 139 4.93 -9.54 15.83
N THR A 140 3.95 -10.17 16.47
CA THR A 140 3.77 -11.62 16.42
C THR A 140 3.47 -12.10 14.99
N GLY A 141 3.88 -13.33 14.68
CA GLY A 141 3.61 -14.03 13.42
C GLY A 141 4.54 -13.71 12.25
N VAL A 142 5.56 -12.86 12.44
CA VAL A 142 6.60 -12.56 11.42
C VAL A 142 7.60 -13.71 11.32
N VAL A 143 7.88 -14.19 10.11
CA VAL A 143 8.93 -15.20 9.87
C VAL A 143 10.24 -14.50 9.52
N LEU A 144 11.31 -14.80 10.25
CA LEU A 144 12.62 -14.20 10.05
C LEU A 144 13.75 -15.14 10.46
N GLY A 145 14.97 -14.79 10.07
CA GLY A 145 16.20 -15.42 10.52
C GLY A 145 16.88 -14.57 11.59
N VAL A 146 17.44 -15.18 12.62
CA VAL A 146 18.29 -14.48 13.60
C VAL A 146 19.65 -15.17 13.70
N ARG A 147 20.72 -14.37 13.62
CA ARG A 147 22.08 -14.79 13.94
C ARG A 147 22.40 -14.44 15.37
N GLY A 148 23.03 -15.36 16.08
CA GLY A 148 23.43 -15.14 17.45
C GLY A 148 23.99 -16.39 18.11
N ARG A 149 24.00 -16.38 19.44
CA ARG A 149 24.51 -17.47 20.27
C ARG A 149 23.75 -17.57 21.60
N VAL A 150 23.82 -18.73 22.24
CA VAL A 150 23.38 -18.92 23.63
C VAL A 150 24.61 -18.90 24.53
N ALA A 151 24.62 -18.02 25.53
CA ALA A 151 25.77 -17.89 26.44
C ALA A 151 25.92 -19.13 27.35
N ARG A 152 27.17 -19.54 27.63
CA ARG A 152 27.48 -20.72 28.48
C ARG A 152 26.96 -20.59 29.92
N ASP A 153 27.04 -19.38 30.47
CA ASP A 153 26.73 -19.08 31.88
C ASP A 153 25.55 -18.10 32.03
N GLY A 154 24.76 -17.91 30.96
CA GLY A 154 23.63 -16.98 30.96
C GLY A 154 22.44 -17.51 31.76
N PRO A 155 21.72 -16.67 32.53
CA PRO A 155 20.43 -17.06 33.08
C PRO A 155 19.45 -17.37 31.94
N GLY A 156 18.62 -18.40 32.09
CA GLY A 156 17.43 -18.61 31.24
C GLY A 156 17.63 -19.19 29.84
N GLY A 157 18.86 -19.43 29.36
CA GLY A 157 19.09 -20.02 28.02
C GLY A 157 18.64 -19.13 26.87
N HIS A 158 18.64 -17.81 27.07
CA HIS A 158 18.23 -16.83 26.05
C HIS A 158 19.19 -16.82 24.85
N PHE A 159 18.64 -16.52 23.68
CA PHE A 159 19.40 -16.36 22.44
C PHE A 159 19.79 -14.89 22.25
N HIS A 160 21.09 -14.60 22.32
CA HIS A 160 21.62 -13.26 22.11
C HIS A 160 21.76 -12.97 20.61
N VAL A 161 20.81 -12.18 20.09
CA VAL A 161 20.75 -11.76 18.69
C VAL A 161 21.81 -10.70 18.40
N GLU A 162 22.52 -10.91 17.31
CA GLU A 162 23.48 -9.94 16.75
C GLU A 162 22.95 -9.31 15.46
N GLU A 163 22.28 -10.11 14.62
CA GLU A 163 21.77 -9.70 13.32
C GLU A 163 20.44 -10.40 13.00
N VAL A 164 19.55 -9.70 12.29
CA VAL A 164 18.23 -10.19 11.86
C VAL A 164 18.16 -10.20 10.33
N TYR A 165 17.67 -11.30 9.75
CA TYR A 165 17.47 -11.48 8.32
C TYR A 165 15.97 -11.55 8.01
N LEU A 166 15.48 -10.56 7.25
CA LEU A 166 14.10 -10.51 6.80
C LEU A 166 13.96 -11.14 5.40
N PRO A 167 12.75 -11.61 5.00
CA PRO A 167 12.50 -12.13 3.65
C PRO A 167 12.81 -11.15 2.51
N SER A 168 12.78 -9.84 2.78
CA SER A 168 12.94 -8.75 1.81
C SER A 168 11.80 -8.67 0.78
N PHE A 169 11.81 -7.67 -0.08
CA PHE A 169 10.75 -7.43 -1.06
C PHE A 169 10.55 -8.64 -2.00
N PRO A 170 9.30 -9.03 -2.32
CA PRO A 170 9.04 -10.08 -3.30
C PRO A 170 9.45 -9.65 -4.73
N PRO A 171 9.56 -10.59 -5.68
CA PRO A 171 9.76 -10.24 -7.08
C PRO A 171 8.62 -9.34 -7.60
N GLN A 172 8.96 -8.34 -8.41
CA GLN A 172 7.99 -7.39 -8.98
C GLN A 172 7.92 -7.53 -10.49
N HIS A 173 6.70 -7.51 -11.03
CA HIS A 173 6.49 -7.36 -12.47
C HIS A 173 6.85 -5.94 -12.93
N PRO A 174 7.31 -5.73 -14.17
CA PRO A 174 7.60 -4.39 -14.66
C PRO A 174 6.30 -3.57 -14.80
N LEU A 175 6.37 -2.27 -14.56
CA LEU A 175 5.28 -1.35 -14.84
C LEU A 175 4.97 -1.34 -16.35
N PRO A 176 3.69 -1.25 -16.75
CA PRO A 176 3.30 -1.15 -18.15
C PRO A 176 3.70 0.20 -18.75
N GLU A 177 4.08 0.21 -20.03
CA GLU A 177 4.29 1.44 -20.79
C GLU A 177 2.94 2.03 -21.22
N ARG A 178 2.72 3.34 -21.08
CA ARG A 178 1.47 4.00 -21.45
C ARG A 178 1.66 5.29 -22.24
N GLN A 179 0.73 5.57 -23.13
CA GLN A 179 0.67 6.80 -23.94
C GLN A 179 -0.22 7.89 -23.32
N GLU A 180 -1.01 7.56 -22.30
CA GLU A 180 -1.89 8.49 -21.61
C GLU A 180 -1.84 8.20 -20.09
N SER A 181 -2.21 9.20 -19.29
CA SER A 181 -2.34 9.06 -17.83
C SER A 181 -3.75 8.63 -17.45
N GLU A 182 -3.88 7.47 -16.80
CA GLU A 182 -5.14 7.00 -16.22
C GLU A 182 -5.04 6.81 -14.71
N TYR A 183 -6.18 6.97 -14.03
CA TYR A 183 -6.24 7.05 -12.57
C TYR A 183 -7.24 6.08 -11.96
N VAL A 184 -6.99 5.67 -10.72
CA VAL A 184 -7.92 4.94 -9.86
C VAL A 184 -8.29 5.81 -8.66
N ALA A 185 -9.58 5.95 -8.39
CA ALA A 185 -10.05 6.58 -7.17
C ALA A 185 -10.15 5.55 -6.03
N LEU A 186 -9.56 5.85 -4.88
CA LEU A 186 -9.71 5.09 -3.63
C LEU A 186 -10.52 5.93 -2.65
N VAL A 187 -11.58 5.32 -2.10
CA VAL A 187 -12.40 5.94 -1.05
C VAL A 187 -12.65 4.91 0.04
N SER A 188 -12.43 5.26 1.30
CA SER A 188 -12.69 4.38 2.45
C SER A 188 -13.63 5.05 3.44
N GLY A 189 -14.29 4.30 4.32
CA GLY A 189 -15.03 4.88 5.44
C GLY A 189 -16.15 5.81 5.00
N LEU A 190 -17.01 5.37 4.06
CA LEU A 190 -18.21 6.13 3.71
C LEU A 190 -19.15 6.25 4.91
N ASN A 191 -19.16 5.22 5.77
CA ASN A 191 -19.93 5.11 7.00
C ASN A 191 -21.36 5.61 6.81
N ILE A 192 -22.03 5.10 5.77
CA ILE A 192 -23.41 5.46 5.46
C ILE A 192 -24.26 4.95 6.62
N GLY A 193 -24.92 5.88 7.30
CA GLY A 193 -25.51 5.66 8.61
C GLY A 193 -26.93 6.17 8.76
N ARG A 194 -27.45 6.13 9.99
CA ARG A 194 -28.84 6.48 10.31
C ARG A 194 -29.03 7.98 10.63
N ASN A 195 -28.74 8.85 9.66
CA ASN A 195 -29.05 10.29 9.68
C ASN A 195 -28.45 11.12 10.84
N LYS A 196 -27.39 10.65 11.50
CA LYS A 196 -26.62 11.46 12.48
C LYS A 196 -25.51 12.29 11.86
N ASP A 197 -25.32 12.14 10.55
CA ASP A 197 -24.27 12.82 9.82
C ASP A 197 -24.53 14.33 9.75
N SER A 198 -23.57 15.12 10.24
CA SER A 198 -23.60 16.58 10.18
C SER A 198 -23.37 17.13 8.76
N ARG A 199 -22.92 16.30 7.82
CA ARG A 199 -22.58 16.70 6.43
C ARG A 199 -23.20 15.76 5.39
N PRO A 200 -24.53 15.67 5.29
CA PRO A 200 -25.22 14.66 4.46
C PRO A 200 -24.95 14.77 2.95
N LEU A 201 -24.51 15.93 2.46
CA LEU A 201 -24.26 16.15 1.04
C LEU A 201 -22.91 15.60 0.54
N ARG A 202 -21.97 15.27 1.43
CA ARG A 202 -20.60 14.89 1.01
C ARG A 202 -20.56 13.71 0.05
N ASN A 203 -21.38 12.69 0.31
CA ASN A 203 -21.43 11.47 -0.49
C ASN A 203 -22.04 11.76 -1.87
N HIS A 204 -23.04 12.65 -1.93
CA HIS A 204 -23.65 13.06 -3.20
C HIS A 204 -22.67 13.88 -4.05
N VAL A 205 -21.95 14.83 -3.44
CA VAL A 205 -20.92 15.62 -4.13
C VAL A 205 -19.80 14.72 -4.67
N LEU A 206 -19.34 13.76 -3.87
CA LEU A 206 -18.36 12.76 -4.31
C LEU A 206 -18.87 11.97 -5.54
N VAL A 207 -20.08 11.43 -5.46
CA VAL A 207 -20.68 10.65 -6.55
C VAL A 207 -20.85 11.51 -7.81
N ASP A 208 -21.31 12.75 -7.68
CA ASP A 208 -21.50 13.66 -8.81
C ASP A 208 -20.18 14.12 -9.43
N TYR A 209 -19.14 14.33 -8.62
CA TYR A 209 -17.79 14.63 -9.08
C TYR A 209 -17.23 13.46 -9.88
N LEU A 210 -17.19 12.25 -9.30
CA LEU A 210 -16.66 11.06 -9.97
C LEU A 210 -17.49 10.66 -11.19
N ALA A 211 -18.79 10.93 -11.20
CA ALA A 211 -19.66 10.74 -12.37
C ALA A 211 -19.44 11.79 -13.48
N GLY A 212 -18.60 12.82 -13.26
CA GLY A 212 -18.30 13.88 -14.23
C GLY A 212 -19.43 14.89 -14.42
N ARG A 213 -20.31 15.05 -13.42
CA ARG A 213 -21.44 16.00 -13.42
C ARG A 213 -21.05 17.38 -12.88
N LEU A 214 -19.93 17.45 -12.16
CA LEU A 214 -19.37 18.67 -11.59
C LEU A 214 -18.09 19.07 -12.31
N GLY A 215 -17.70 20.34 -12.17
CA GLY A 215 -16.46 20.88 -12.73
C GLY A 215 -16.62 21.57 -14.09
N ASP A 216 -15.56 22.26 -14.51
CA ASP A 216 -15.43 22.84 -15.84
C ASP A 216 -15.00 21.79 -16.87
N GLU A 217 -14.74 22.20 -18.12
CA GLU A 217 -14.35 21.28 -19.19
C GLU A 217 -13.03 20.55 -18.90
N LYS A 218 -12.04 21.24 -18.31
CA LYS A 218 -10.74 20.65 -17.94
C LYS A 218 -10.89 19.64 -16.82
N GLU A 219 -11.70 19.95 -15.82
CA GLU A 219 -11.99 19.04 -14.70
C GLU A 219 -12.76 17.81 -15.20
N ARG A 220 -13.72 17.98 -16.12
CA ARG A 220 -14.44 16.86 -16.74
C ARG A 220 -13.54 15.97 -17.58
N GLU A 221 -12.54 16.54 -18.26
CA GLU A 221 -11.50 15.79 -18.97
C GLU A 221 -10.59 15.02 -18.00
N PHE A 222 -10.20 15.61 -16.87
CA PHE A 222 -9.46 14.88 -15.84
C PHE A 222 -10.29 13.73 -15.27
N VAL A 223 -11.55 13.98 -14.92
CA VAL A 223 -12.46 12.95 -14.38
C VAL A 223 -12.69 11.83 -15.40
N SER A 224 -12.69 12.11 -16.72
CA SER A 224 -12.82 11.06 -17.73
C SER A 224 -11.62 10.11 -17.77
N LYS A 225 -10.46 10.51 -17.24
CA LYS A 225 -9.27 9.65 -17.07
C LYS A 225 -9.30 8.80 -15.81
N ILE A 226 -10.25 9.01 -14.90
CA ILE A 226 -10.46 8.13 -13.73
C ILE A 226 -11.23 6.89 -14.19
N VAL A 227 -10.55 5.76 -14.34
CA VAL A 227 -11.11 4.56 -15.00
C VAL A 227 -11.92 3.67 -14.04
N ARG A 228 -11.64 3.76 -12.73
CA ARG A 228 -12.24 2.91 -11.71
C ARG A 228 -12.22 3.57 -10.34
N THR A 229 -13.26 3.29 -9.54
CA THR A 229 -13.29 3.60 -8.11
C THR A 229 -13.26 2.30 -7.31
N VAL A 230 -12.41 2.22 -6.30
CA VAL A 230 -12.40 1.16 -5.28
C VAL A 230 -12.89 1.77 -3.97
N VAL A 231 -14.00 1.24 -3.46
CA VAL A 231 -14.53 1.58 -2.14
C VAL A 231 -13.94 0.59 -1.12
N VAL A 232 -13.07 1.09 -0.26
CA VAL A 232 -12.14 0.36 0.61
C VAL A 232 -12.73 0.17 2.01
N GLY A 233 -13.78 -0.64 2.12
CA GLY A 233 -14.39 -1.02 3.39
C GLY A 233 -15.08 0.11 4.18
N ASN A 234 -15.76 -0.29 5.24
CA ASN A 234 -16.60 0.54 6.12
C ASN A 234 -17.58 1.39 5.29
N VAL A 235 -18.32 0.69 4.44
CA VAL A 235 -19.37 1.29 3.60
C VAL A 235 -20.53 1.74 4.47
N ILE A 236 -20.90 0.91 5.44
CA ILE A 236 -22.01 1.12 6.37
C ILE A 236 -21.47 1.50 7.75
N GLU A 237 -22.14 2.44 8.42
CA GLU A 237 -21.87 2.80 9.81
C GLU A 237 -22.04 1.57 10.73
N ALA A 238 -21.08 1.35 11.64
CA ALA A 238 -21.16 0.27 12.61
C ALA A 238 -22.44 0.39 13.45
N ALA A 239 -23.18 -0.71 13.63
CA ALA A 239 -24.31 -0.73 14.54
C ALA A 239 -23.79 -0.55 15.98
N GLY A 240 -24.14 0.57 16.62
CA GLY A 240 -23.64 0.90 17.96
C GLY A 240 -23.81 -0.24 18.96
N GLY A 241 -22.69 -0.80 19.41
CA GLY A 241 -22.62 -1.91 20.35
C GLY A 241 -21.28 -2.65 20.24
N ASP A 242 -20.25 -2.12 20.90
CA ASP A 242 -18.93 -2.80 21.00
C ASP A 242 -18.97 -4.06 21.90
N GLU A 243 -20.15 -4.39 22.43
CA GLU A 243 -20.40 -5.56 23.26
C GLU A 243 -21.13 -6.62 22.46
N VAL A 244 -20.54 -7.81 22.38
CA VAL A 244 -21.21 -9.00 21.84
C VAL A 244 -22.29 -9.42 22.85
N GLN A 245 -23.50 -8.89 22.69
CA GLN A 245 -24.63 -9.36 23.47
C GLN A 245 -24.98 -10.78 23.04
N VAL A 246 -25.06 -11.70 24.02
CA VAL A 246 -25.63 -13.04 23.81
C VAL A 246 -26.98 -12.84 23.12
N PRO A 247 -27.26 -13.52 21.98
CA PRO A 247 -28.49 -13.32 21.22
C PRO A 247 -29.69 -13.74 22.07
N THR A 248 -30.19 -12.82 22.87
CA THR A 248 -31.55 -12.91 23.39
C THR A 248 -32.42 -12.66 22.18
N ILE A 249 -33.22 -13.68 21.82
CA ILE A 249 -34.18 -13.62 20.72
C ILE A 249 -35.31 -12.64 21.12
N LYS A 250 -34.99 -11.36 21.24
CA LYS A 250 -35.98 -10.29 21.16
C LYS A 250 -36.28 -10.17 19.68
N ARG A 251 -37.44 -10.68 19.26
CA ARG A 251 -37.95 -10.47 17.92
C ARG A 251 -38.11 -8.97 17.71
N LYS A 252 -37.24 -8.41 16.87
CA LYS A 252 -37.38 -7.02 16.41
C LYS A 252 -38.67 -6.88 15.62
N THR A 253 -39.31 -5.72 15.71
CA THR A 253 -40.50 -5.43 14.90
C THR A 253 -40.12 -5.27 13.43
N ALA A 254 -41.10 -5.36 12.52
CA ALA A 254 -40.85 -5.11 11.11
C ALA A 254 -40.33 -3.68 10.85
N GLU A 255 -40.84 -2.70 11.62
CA GLU A 255 -40.42 -1.29 11.56
C GLU A 255 -38.96 -1.12 11.99
N GLU A 256 -38.55 -1.79 13.07
CA GLU A 256 -37.15 -1.80 13.52
C GLU A 256 -36.24 -2.38 12.44
N LEU A 257 -36.58 -3.54 11.87
CA LEU A 257 -35.79 -4.17 10.79
C LEU A 257 -35.68 -3.28 9.54
N VAL A 258 -36.75 -2.54 9.20
CA VAL A 258 -36.71 -1.57 8.10
C VAL A 258 -35.69 -0.47 8.39
N LEU A 259 -35.72 0.11 9.59
CA LEU A 259 -34.78 1.15 10.03
C LEU A 259 -33.34 0.63 10.06
N GLU A 260 -33.12 -0.65 10.42
CA GLU A 260 -31.78 -1.25 10.38
C GLU A 260 -31.25 -1.45 8.97
N SER A 261 -32.14 -1.65 8.00
CA SER A 261 -31.79 -1.84 6.59
C SER A 261 -31.59 -0.54 5.82
N GLU A 262 -31.99 0.62 6.35
CA GLU A 262 -31.90 1.92 5.67
C GLU A 262 -30.49 2.29 5.21
N PRO A 263 -29.44 2.17 6.05
CA PRO A 263 -28.08 2.47 5.62
C PRO A 263 -27.65 1.70 4.37
N LEU A 264 -28.01 0.42 4.30
CA LEU A 264 -27.67 -0.44 3.17
C LEU A 264 -28.45 -0.05 1.91
N LYS A 265 -29.73 0.31 2.05
CA LYS A 265 -30.52 0.85 0.93
C LYS A 265 -29.87 2.12 0.39
N ASN A 266 -29.55 3.07 1.26
CA ASN A 266 -28.91 4.33 0.86
C ASN A 266 -27.55 4.11 0.18
N ALA A 267 -26.76 3.15 0.67
CA ALA A 267 -25.52 2.74 0.03
C ALA A 267 -25.74 2.18 -1.38
N ASP A 268 -26.73 1.29 -1.58
CA ASP A 268 -27.07 0.77 -2.90
C ASP A 268 -27.56 1.88 -3.87
N GLU A 269 -28.29 2.89 -3.37
CA GLU A 269 -28.70 4.04 -4.19
C GLU A 269 -27.51 4.89 -4.66
N LEU A 270 -26.59 5.21 -3.75
CA LEU A 270 -25.39 6.00 -4.07
C LEU A 270 -24.46 5.24 -5.01
N VAL A 271 -24.17 3.97 -4.69
CA VAL A 271 -23.27 3.12 -5.47
C VAL A 271 -23.86 2.83 -6.85
N SER A 272 -25.16 2.59 -6.97
CA SER A 272 -25.80 2.39 -8.29
C SER A 272 -25.71 3.63 -9.18
N THR A 273 -25.83 4.83 -8.59
CA THR A 273 -25.67 6.10 -9.31
C THR A 273 -24.24 6.27 -9.85
N LEU A 274 -23.24 5.84 -9.08
CA LEU A 274 -21.84 5.86 -9.51
C LEU A 274 -21.53 4.76 -10.53
N ALA A 275 -22.03 3.55 -10.31
CA ALA A 275 -21.86 2.41 -11.21
C ALA A 275 -22.47 2.65 -12.59
N ALA A 276 -23.52 3.47 -12.68
CA ALA A 276 -24.07 3.91 -13.97
C ALA A 276 -23.10 4.76 -14.81
N ALA A 277 -22.09 5.39 -14.19
CA ALA A 277 -21.15 6.31 -14.84
C ALA A 277 -19.72 5.77 -14.95
N MET A 278 -19.32 4.80 -14.10
CA MET A 278 -17.95 4.25 -14.08
C MET A 278 -17.88 2.86 -13.43
N CYS A 279 -16.71 2.20 -13.54
CA CYS A 279 -16.46 0.95 -12.84
C CYS A 279 -16.26 1.17 -11.33
N VAL A 280 -16.95 0.39 -10.50
CA VAL A 280 -16.91 0.47 -9.03
C VAL A 280 -16.67 -0.92 -8.45
N ASP A 281 -15.59 -1.05 -7.67
CA ASP A 281 -15.32 -2.23 -6.87
C ASP A 281 -15.62 -1.91 -5.39
N LEU A 282 -16.47 -2.71 -4.75
CA LEU A 282 -16.94 -2.51 -3.39
C LEU A 282 -16.38 -3.59 -2.47
N MET A 283 -15.42 -3.19 -1.63
CA MET A 283 -14.77 -4.04 -0.64
C MET A 283 -15.47 -3.92 0.73
N PRO A 284 -15.69 -5.02 1.47
CA PRO A 284 -16.20 -4.97 2.84
C PRO A 284 -15.11 -4.53 3.83
N GLY A 285 -15.52 -3.87 4.91
CA GLY A 285 -14.70 -3.57 6.08
C GLY A 285 -15.22 -4.21 7.37
N ALA A 286 -14.75 -3.71 8.51
CA ALA A 286 -15.06 -4.28 9.83
C ALA A 286 -16.53 -4.07 10.25
N SER A 287 -17.13 -2.94 9.86
CA SER A 287 -18.51 -2.57 10.20
C SER A 287 -19.56 -3.15 9.26
N ASP A 288 -19.12 -3.77 8.16
CA ASP A 288 -19.98 -4.13 7.05
C ASP A 288 -20.60 -5.54 7.21
N PRO A 289 -21.77 -5.80 6.59
CA PRO A 289 -22.42 -7.12 6.63
C PRO A 289 -21.70 -8.19 5.78
N SER A 290 -20.50 -8.57 6.21
CA SER A 290 -19.69 -9.70 5.74
C SER A 290 -19.26 -10.58 6.94
N ASN A 291 -18.41 -11.58 6.71
CA ASN A 291 -17.80 -12.32 7.82
C ASN A 291 -16.81 -11.45 8.59
N TYR A 292 -16.70 -11.73 9.89
CA TYR A 292 -15.80 -11.02 10.80
C TYR A 292 -14.32 -11.33 10.52
N THR A 293 -13.99 -12.61 10.29
CA THR A 293 -12.60 -13.05 10.13
C THR A 293 -12.02 -12.70 8.77
N LEU A 294 -10.74 -12.38 8.68
CA LEU A 294 -10.05 -12.29 7.39
C LEU A 294 -9.79 -13.69 6.79
N PRO A 295 -9.83 -13.85 5.45
CA PRO A 295 -10.26 -12.88 4.46
C PRO A 295 -11.79 -12.67 4.51
N GLN A 296 -12.24 -11.41 4.53
CA GLN A 296 -13.67 -11.11 4.44
C GLN A 296 -14.14 -11.36 3.00
N GLN A 297 -15.19 -12.15 2.87
CA GLN A 297 -15.77 -12.51 1.59
C GLN A 297 -16.57 -11.35 1.02
N SER A 298 -16.71 -11.30 -0.31
CA SER A 298 -17.47 -10.26 -0.98
C SER A 298 -18.90 -10.18 -0.48
N PHE A 299 -19.46 -8.96 -0.46
CA PHE A 299 -20.88 -8.77 -0.21
C PHE A 299 -21.75 -9.65 -1.11
N HIS A 300 -22.81 -10.21 -0.52
CA HIS A 300 -23.79 -10.95 -1.30
C HIS A 300 -24.59 -9.98 -2.20
N PRO A 301 -24.78 -10.28 -3.50
CA PRO A 301 -25.48 -9.37 -4.43
C PRO A 301 -26.91 -8.98 -4.01
N CYS A 302 -27.58 -9.79 -3.16
CA CYS A 302 -28.91 -9.45 -2.64
C CYS A 302 -28.93 -8.19 -1.78
N LEU A 303 -27.77 -7.78 -1.24
CA LEU A 303 -27.62 -6.55 -0.45
C LEU A 303 -27.62 -5.30 -1.35
N PHE A 304 -27.37 -5.47 -2.65
CA PHE A 304 -27.24 -4.40 -3.64
C PHE A 304 -28.12 -4.64 -4.87
N PRO A 305 -29.45 -4.71 -4.71
CA PRO A 305 -30.37 -5.04 -5.80
C PRO A 305 -30.34 -4.03 -6.94
N ARG A 306 -30.01 -2.75 -6.73
CA ARG A 306 -29.88 -1.76 -7.82
C ARG A 306 -28.51 -1.84 -8.48
N SER A 307 -27.44 -1.83 -7.68
CA SER A 307 -26.07 -1.80 -8.20
C SER A 307 -25.70 -3.07 -8.96
N SER A 308 -26.19 -4.24 -8.53
CA SER A 308 -25.93 -5.54 -9.17
C SER A 308 -26.44 -5.67 -10.61
N HIS A 309 -27.32 -4.77 -11.08
CA HIS A 309 -27.73 -4.74 -12.49
C HIS A 309 -26.64 -4.18 -13.42
N PHE A 310 -25.67 -3.44 -12.88
CA PHE A 310 -24.60 -2.83 -13.66
C PHE A 310 -23.39 -3.76 -13.77
N LYS A 311 -22.93 -4.03 -15.00
CA LYS A 311 -21.68 -4.80 -15.25
C LYS A 311 -20.43 -4.09 -14.71
N SER A 312 -20.52 -2.78 -14.55
CA SER A 312 -19.49 -1.92 -13.99
C SER A 312 -19.38 -2.01 -12.46
N PHE A 313 -20.35 -2.63 -11.78
CA PHE A 313 -20.33 -2.83 -10.34
C PHE A 313 -19.84 -4.23 -9.97
N ARG A 314 -18.93 -4.32 -9.00
CA ARG A 314 -18.43 -5.60 -8.46
C ARG A 314 -18.30 -5.53 -6.95
N CYS A 315 -18.77 -6.57 -6.25
CA CYS A 315 -18.39 -6.81 -4.87
C CYS A 315 -17.10 -7.65 -4.86
N VAL A 316 -16.11 -7.23 -4.07
CA VAL A 316 -14.78 -7.86 -4.00
C VAL A 316 -14.46 -8.29 -2.57
N THR A 317 -13.39 -9.07 -2.37
CA THR A 317 -12.95 -9.51 -1.04
C THR A 317 -12.15 -8.43 -0.31
N ASN A 318 -11.98 -8.59 1.01
CA ASN A 318 -10.94 -7.92 1.80
C ASN A 318 -10.00 -9.00 2.37
N PRO A 319 -8.71 -9.03 2.01
CA PRO A 319 -8.01 -8.06 1.17
C PRO A 319 -8.46 -8.06 -0.31
N TYR A 320 -8.18 -6.95 -0.99
CA TYR A 320 -8.38 -6.73 -2.42
C TYR A 320 -7.07 -6.86 -3.18
N GLU A 321 -7.15 -7.43 -4.38
CA GLU A 321 -6.01 -7.58 -5.27
C GLU A 321 -6.46 -7.66 -6.74
N ALA A 322 -5.89 -6.81 -7.60
CA ALA A 322 -6.19 -6.81 -9.03
C ALA A 322 -5.13 -6.07 -9.84
N GLN A 323 -5.07 -6.37 -11.14
CA GLN A 323 -4.35 -5.56 -12.11
C GLN A 323 -5.29 -4.58 -12.80
N VAL A 324 -4.94 -3.29 -12.79
CA VAL A 324 -5.67 -2.22 -13.47
C VAL A 324 -4.77 -1.62 -14.56
N GLY A 325 -5.04 -1.99 -15.81
CA GLY A 325 -4.20 -1.71 -16.97
C GLY A 325 -2.76 -2.20 -16.81
N GLY A 326 -2.56 -3.37 -16.20
CA GLY A 326 -1.24 -3.96 -15.93
C GLY A 326 -0.57 -3.52 -14.64
N VAL A 327 -1.12 -2.55 -13.90
CA VAL A 327 -0.60 -2.13 -12.59
C VAL A 327 -1.23 -3.00 -11.51
N GLN A 328 -0.40 -3.78 -10.82
CA GLN A 328 -0.79 -4.60 -9.67
C GLN A 328 -1.13 -3.73 -8.44
N LEU A 329 -2.41 -3.72 -8.05
CA LEU A 329 -2.92 -3.12 -6.82
C LEU A 329 -3.15 -4.22 -5.79
N PHE A 330 -2.76 -3.95 -4.54
CA PHE A 330 -3.07 -4.75 -3.36
C PHE A 330 -3.53 -3.81 -2.24
N GLY A 331 -4.49 -4.23 -1.43
CA GLY A 331 -4.84 -3.45 -0.25
C GLY A 331 -5.91 -4.08 0.63
N ASP A 332 -6.05 -3.52 1.82
CA ASP A 332 -6.97 -4.00 2.86
C ASP A 332 -7.79 -2.85 3.45
N ALA A 333 -8.83 -3.19 4.20
CA ALA A 333 -9.72 -2.19 4.81
C ALA A 333 -9.18 -1.58 6.12
N GLY A 334 -7.90 -1.77 6.46
CA GLY A 334 -7.24 -1.12 7.61
C GLY A 334 -7.08 -1.98 8.84
N GLN A 335 -7.78 -3.12 8.96
CA GLN A 335 -7.70 -3.98 10.15
C GLN A 335 -6.29 -4.56 10.38
N PRO A 336 -5.57 -5.06 9.34
CA PRO A 336 -4.19 -5.51 9.49
C PRO A 336 -3.27 -4.41 10.04
N LEU A 337 -3.30 -3.21 9.46
CA LEU A 337 -2.47 -2.10 9.90
C LEU A 337 -2.78 -1.70 11.35
N HIS A 338 -4.06 -1.56 11.70
CA HIS A 338 -4.50 -1.27 13.07
C HIS A 338 -3.94 -2.28 14.07
N SER A 339 -4.05 -3.58 13.78
CA SER A 339 -3.56 -4.63 14.67
C SER A 339 -2.03 -4.59 14.89
N MET A 340 -1.26 -4.20 13.87
CA MET A 340 0.19 -4.03 14.02
C MET A 340 0.55 -2.80 14.87
N LEU A 341 -0.20 -1.71 14.72
CA LEU A 341 -0.02 -0.50 15.51
C LEU A 341 -0.40 -0.73 16.98
N GLN A 342 -1.43 -1.54 17.26
CA GLN A 342 -1.76 -1.99 18.62
C GLN A 342 -0.59 -2.75 19.26
N CYS A 343 0.15 -3.54 18.48
CA CYS A 343 1.22 -4.41 18.99
C CYS A 343 2.60 -3.76 19.04
N THR A 344 2.70 -2.45 18.78
CA THR A 344 3.99 -1.75 18.68
C THR A 344 3.95 -0.43 19.42
N LEU A 345 5.12 0.13 19.73
CA LEU A 345 5.22 1.45 20.33
C LEU A 345 5.58 2.50 19.28
N PRO A 346 5.16 3.77 19.47
CA PRO A 346 5.74 4.90 18.76
C PRO A 346 7.25 4.98 19.00
N LYS A 347 7.99 5.62 18.09
CA LYS A 347 9.41 5.92 18.34
C LYS A 347 9.47 6.96 19.46
N SER A 348 9.90 6.55 20.66
CA SER A 348 10.14 7.47 21.76
C SER A 348 11.58 7.98 21.65
N ASP A 349 11.76 9.20 21.14
CA ASP A 349 12.97 9.95 21.44
C ASP A 349 12.77 10.52 22.86
N GLU A 350 13.46 9.96 23.86
CA GLU A 350 13.28 10.28 25.29
C GLU A 350 13.50 11.78 25.61
N ASP A 351 14.07 12.54 24.67
CA ASP A 351 14.32 13.98 24.77
C ASP A 351 13.18 14.87 24.22
N ASP A 352 12.20 14.32 23.47
CA ASP A 352 11.23 15.11 22.66
C ASP A 352 9.75 15.02 23.12
N GLU A 353 9.39 14.09 24.01
CA GLU A 353 7.99 13.89 24.44
C GLU A 353 7.37 15.11 25.16
N ASN A 354 8.19 15.98 25.75
CA ASN A 354 7.72 17.14 26.51
C ASN A 354 7.49 18.41 25.68
N MET A 355 7.81 18.41 24.36
CA MET A 355 7.70 19.60 23.50
C MET A 355 6.97 19.35 22.16
N ALA A 356 6.61 18.11 21.83
CA ALA A 356 5.89 17.79 20.58
C ALA A 356 4.46 18.36 20.59
N THR A 357 4.11 19.10 19.53
CA THR A 357 2.74 19.59 19.30
C THR A 357 1.81 18.44 18.92
N ASP A 358 0.49 18.65 18.96
CA ASP A 358 -0.47 17.65 18.49
C ASP A 358 -0.28 17.33 16.99
N GLU A 359 0.11 18.33 16.19
CA GLU A 359 0.43 18.15 14.76
C GLU A 359 1.67 17.25 14.56
N ASP A 360 2.71 17.40 15.39
CA ASP A 360 3.90 16.55 15.32
C ASP A 360 3.57 15.09 15.64
N LYS A 361 2.74 14.86 16.67
CA LYS A 361 2.30 13.51 17.05
C LYS A 361 1.46 12.85 15.96
N GLU A 362 0.56 13.61 15.34
CA GLU A 362 -0.22 13.11 14.21
C GLU A 362 0.66 12.76 13.01
N GLN A 363 1.67 13.58 12.71
CA GLN A 363 2.63 13.31 11.64
C GLN A 363 3.47 12.06 11.94
N GLN A 364 3.91 11.89 13.18
CA GLN A 364 4.65 10.69 13.63
C GLN A 364 3.81 9.43 13.49
N GLU A 365 2.51 9.47 13.84
CA GLU A 365 1.62 8.32 13.67
C GLU A 365 1.35 7.99 12.19
N GLN A 366 1.25 9.00 11.31
CA GLN A 366 1.17 8.76 9.87
C GLN A 366 2.44 8.11 9.31
N GLU A 367 3.61 8.61 9.70
CA GLU A 367 4.90 8.07 9.30
C GLU A 367 5.07 6.63 9.81
N ARG A 368 4.61 6.36 11.04
CA ARG A 368 4.57 5.03 11.63
C ARG A 368 3.63 4.09 10.87
N ALA A 369 2.45 4.55 10.47
CA ALA A 369 1.52 3.76 9.65
C ALA A 369 2.17 3.33 8.32
N LEU A 370 2.84 4.25 7.63
CA LEU A 370 3.60 3.96 6.42
C LEU A 370 4.78 3.02 6.67
N ASP A 371 5.49 3.16 7.80
CA ASP A 371 6.57 2.25 8.20
C ASP A 371 6.06 0.81 8.33
N TYR A 372 4.85 0.59 8.85
CA TYR A 372 4.28 -0.76 8.97
C TYR A 372 3.75 -1.32 7.65
N LEU A 373 3.23 -0.48 6.76
CA LEU A 373 2.92 -0.91 5.39
C LEU A 373 4.19 -1.34 4.63
N GLN A 374 5.29 -0.61 4.81
CA GLN A 374 6.59 -0.99 4.26
C GLN A 374 7.07 -2.33 4.84
N ARG A 375 6.97 -2.48 6.17
CA ARG A 375 7.32 -3.73 6.86
C ARG A 375 6.51 -4.93 6.37
N CYS A 376 5.22 -4.78 6.07
CA CYS A 376 4.44 -5.86 5.45
C CYS A 376 5.04 -6.36 4.13
N VAL A 377 5.59 -5.45 3.31
CA VAL A 377 6.28 -5.83 2.07
C VAL A 377 7.63 -6.51 2.37
N GLU A 378 8.39 -6.00 3.34
CA GLU A 378 9.69 -6.58 3.76
C GLU A 378 9.55 -7.95 4.43
N TRP A 379 8.49 -8.14 5.21
CA TRP A 379 8.11 -9.41 5.84
C TRP A 379 7.41 -10.37 4.87
N ARG A 380 7.06 -9.89 3.67
CA ARG A 380 6.21 -10.59 2.69
C ARG A 380 4.92 -11.11 3.30
N HIS A 381 4.29 -10.34 4.18
CA HIS A 381 3.09 -10.76 4.89
C HIS A 381 2.17 -9.59 5.18
N ALA A 382 0.95 -9.63 4.65
CA ALA A 382 -0.04 -8.55 4.77
C ALA A 382 -0.70 -8.47 6.15
N ALA A 383 -0.85 -9.59 6.86
CA ALA A 383 -1.51 -9.64 8.16
C ALA A 383 -0.78 -10.54 9.18
N PRO A 384 0.47 -10.22 9.55
CA PRO A 384 1.33 -11.12 10.35
C PRO A 384 0.73 -11.44 11.73
N THR A 385 0.04 -10.47 12.33
CA THR A 385 -0.66 -10.56 13.61
C THR A 385 -1.87 -11.51 13.62
N ALA A 386 -2.30 -12.01 12.45
CA ALA A 386 -3.34 -13.01 12.35
C ALA A 386 -2.78 -14.43 12.55
N PRO A 387 -3.44 -15.32 13.31
CA PRO A 387 -4.73 -15.15 14.00
C PRO A 387 -4.66 -14.54 15.42
N ASP A 388 -3.48 -14.25 15.97
CA ASP A 388 -3.30 -14.02 17.42
C ASP A 388 -3.94 -12.73 17.96
N ILE A 389 -3.92 -11.66 17.17
CA ILE A 389 -4.50 -10.34 17.51
C ILE A 389 -5.65 -10.00 16.55
N LEU A 390 -5.46 -10.33 15.27
CA LEU A 390 -6.45 -10.11 14.23
C LEU A 390 -7.11 -11.43 13.85
N ALA A 391 -8.43 -11.54 14.04
CA ALA A 391 -9.14 -12.77 13.71
C ALA A 391 -9.06 -13.14 12.21
N CYS A 392 -8.62 -14.36 11.92
CA CYS A 392 -8.65 -14.92 10.57
C CYS A 392 -9.32 -16.29 10.52
N PHE A 393 -9.66 -16.72 9.31
CA PHE A 393 -10.19 -18.04 9.05
C PHE A 393 -9.06 -19.07 9.20
N PRO A 394 -9.28 -20.20 9.90
CA PRO A 394 -8.24 -21.22 10.10
C PRO A 394 -8.00 -21.97 8.79
N MET A 395 -6.97 -21.56 8.04
CA MET A 395 -6.58 -22.18 6.78
C MET A 395 -5.48 -23.20 7.03
N ALA A 396 -5.71 -24.46 6.63
CA ALA A 396 -4.76 -25.54 6.91
C ALA A 396 -3.59 -25.65 5.91
N ASN A 397 -3.80 -25.31 4.64
CA ASN A 397 -2.88 -25.70 3.57
C ASN A 397 -2.00 -24.56 3.05
N GLU A 398 -2.46 -23.32 3.17
CA GLU A 398 -1.83 -22.15 2.57
C GLU A 398 -2.17 -20.92 3.40
N ASP A 399 -1.23 -19.98 3.51
CA ASP A 399 -1.46 -18.68 4.13
C ASP A 399 -1.59 -17.63 3.02
N PRO A 400 -2.81 -17.19 2.67
CA PRO A 400 -3.05 -16.29 1.55
C PRO A 400 -2.54 -14.87 1.81
N PHE A 401 -2.15 -14.55 3.04
CA PHE A 401 -1.62 -13.23 3.38
C PHE A 401 -0.14 -13.08 3.02
N ILE A 402 0.53 -14.16 2.60
CA ILE A 402 1.90 -14.09 2.09
C ILE A 402 1.93 -13.36 0.75
N LEU A 403 2.87 -12.44 0.60
CA LEU A 403 3.07 -11.67 -0.63
C LEU A 403 4.07 -12.40 -1.53
N GLU A 404 3.56 -13.19 -2.48
CA GLU A 404 4.39 -13.89 -3.47
C GLU A 404 4.99 -12.94 -4.52
N THR A 405 4.19 -11.96 -4.93
CA THR A 405 4.57 -10.90 -5.88
C THR A 405 4.46 -9.54 -5.23
N CYS A 406 5.39 -8.66 -5.55
CA CYS A 406 5.39 -7.30 -5.04
C CYS A 406 4.34 -6.45 -5.77
N PRO A 407 3.37 -5.84 -5.06
CA PRO A 407 2.41 -4.95 -5.69
C PRO A 407 3.12 -3.67 -6.17
N HIS A 408 2.52 -2.95 -7.11
CA HIS A 408 2.98 -1.60 -7.45
C HIS A 408 2.37 -0.56 -6.50
N VAL A 409 1.13 -0.81 -6.06
CA VAL A 409 0.41 0.03 -5.10
C VAL A 409 -0.07 -0.85 -3.96
N TYR A 410 0.29 -0.50 -2.73
CA TYR A 410 -0.23 -1.10 -1.51
C TYR A 410 -0.97 -0.03 -0.70
N PHE A 411 -2.29 -0.16 -0.59
CA PHE A 411 -3.12 0.74 0.21
C PHE A 411 -3.75 0.07 1.43
N SER A 412 -3.98 0.85 2.49
CA SER A 412 -4.74 0.47 3.68
C SER A 412 -5.84 1.49 3.95
N GLY A 413 -7.08 1.01 4.08
CA GLY A 413 -8.27 1.84 4.27
C GLY A 413 -8.49 2.34 5.69
N ASN A 414 -9.49 3.22 5.84
CA ASN A 414 -10.05 3.67 7.12
C ASN A 414 -9.01 4.28 8.06
N GLN A 415 -8.02 4.98 7.49
CA GLN A 415 -6.98 5.63 8.27
C GLN A 415 -7.45 7.03 8.73
N PRO A 416 -6.88 7.59 9.80
CA PRO A 416 -7.29 8.92 10.27
C PRO A 416 -7.01 10.02 9.24
N ARG A 417 -5.89 9.91 8.51
CA ARG A 417 -5.42 10.92 7.54
C ARG A 417 -4.77 10.26 6.32
N PHE A 418 -4.76 11.01 5.22
CA PHE A 418 -4.05 10.62 4.01
C PHE A 418 -2.55 10.76 4.20
N SER A 419 -1.81 9.75 3.77
CA SER A 419 -0.36 9.77 3.66
C SER A 419 0.09 8.79 2.59
N THR A 420 1.27 9.02 2.02
CA THR A 420 1.81 8.21 0.92
C THR A 420 3.33 8.19 0.95
N ARG A 421 3.94 7.07 0.55
CA ARG A 421 5.40 6.96 0.36
C ARG A 421 5.73 6.00 -0.77
N LEU A 422 6.67 6.39 -1.63
CA LEU A 422 7.27 5.47 -2.59
C LEU A 422 8.49 4.78 -1.98
N VAL A 423 8.42 3.47 -1.78
CA VAL A 423 9.51 2.66 -1.22
C VAL A 423 10.21 1.86 -2.31
N LYS A 424 11.52 1.63 -2.14
CA LYS A 424 12.35 0.90 -3.11
C LYS A 424 12.98 -0.33 -2.49
N GLY A 425 12.83 -1.48 -3.14
CA GLY A 425 13.46 -2.73 -2.76
C GLY A 425 14.90 -2.84 -3.30
N GLY A 426 15.71 -3.69 -2.67
CA GLY A 426 17.13 -3.87 -3.02
C GLY A 426 17.38 -4.44 -4.42
N LYS A 427 16.36 -5.02 -5.08
CA LYS A 427 16.43 -5.57 -6.45
C LYS A 427 15.69 -4.69 -7.46
N GLY A 428 15.51 -3.41 -7.15
CA GLY A 428 14.91 -2.42 -8.04
C GLY A 428 13.38 -2.37 -8.00
N GLN A 429 12.74 -3.11 -7.09
CA GLN A 429 11.30 -3.04 -6.88
C GLN A 429 10.90 -1.63 -6.41
N GLN A 430 9.71 -1.15 -6.78
CA GLN A 430 9.17 0.14 -6.33
C GLN A 430 7.69 -0.01 -5.96
N VAL A 431 7.33 0.35 -4.73
CA VAL A 431 5.95 0.22 -4.24
C VAL A 431 5.46 1.56 -3.70
N ARG A 432 4.30 2.01 -4.18
CA ARG A 432 3.58 3.16 -3.65
C ARG A 432 2.71 2.69 -2.47
N LEU A 433 3.06 3.11 -1.26
CA LEU A 433 2.29 2.86 -0.04
C LEU A 433 1.30 4.01 0.17
N ILE A 434 0.05 3.69 0.51
CA ILE A 434 -1.02 4.68 0.67
C ILE A 434 -1.86 4.38 1.91
N THR A 435 -2.01 5.35 2.80
CA THR A 435 -3.04 5.34 3.83
C THR A 435 -4.27 6.09 3.30
N VAL A 436 -5.37 5.38 3.06
CA VAL A 436 -6.61 5.99 2.55
C VAL A 436 -7.43 6.44 3.75
N PRO A 437 -7.75 7.75 3.87
CA PRO A 437 -8.45 8.25 5.03
C PRO A 437 -9.93 7.85 5.04
N SER A 438 -10.52 7.83 6.23
CA SER A 438 -11.96 7.73 6.42
C SER A 438 -12.67 8.94 5.81
N PHE A 439 -13.47 8.73 4.77
CA PHE A 439 -14.17 9.81 4.05
C PHE A 439 -15.23 10.48 4.93
N SER A 440 -15.88 9.75 5.83
CA SER A 440 -16.86 10.31 6.74
C SER A 440 -16.28 11.35 7.70
N GLU A 441 -14.99 11.22 8.02
CA GLU A 441 -14.27 12.12 8.91
C GLU A 441 -13.60 13.25 8.12
N THR A 442 -12.81 12.89 7.11
CA THR A 442 -11.92 13.82 6.39
C THR A 442 -12.56 14.46 5.16
N SER A 443 -13.57 13.80 4.55
CA SER A 443 -14.10 14.14 3.22
C SER A 443 -13.03 14.13 2.10
N THR A 444 -11.98 13.32 2.27
CA THR A 444 -10.87 13.18 1.33
C THR A 444 -10.94 11.84 0.59
N ILE A 445 -10.71 11.87 -0.72
CA ILE A 445 -10.47 10.67 -1.54
C ILE A 445 -9.05 10.71 -2.10
N VAL A 446 -8.53 9.56 -2.51
CA VAL A 446 -7.21 9.45 -3.13
C VAL A 446 -7.39 9.15 -4.62
N ILE A 447 -6.72 9.90 -5.49
CA ILE A 447 -6.68 9.63 -6.93
C ILE A 447 -5.26 9.16 -7.27
N GLU A 448 -5.10 7.86 -7.46
CA GLU A 448 -3.81 7.23 -7.73
C GLU A 448 -3.56 7.16 -9.25
N LEU A 449 -2.39 7.66 -9.68
CA LEU A 449 -1.92 7.56 -11.06
C LEU A 449 -1.39 6.15 -11.34
N LEU A 450 -1.94 5.48 -12.36
CA LEU A 450 -1.52 4.12 -12.70
C LEU A 450 -0.13 4.08 -13.36
N ALA A 451 0.15 4.99 -14.29
CA ALA A 451 1.46 5.16 -14.90
C ALA A 451 1.59 6.56 -15.50
N VAL A 452 2.80 7.09 -15.55
CA VAL A 452 3.07 8.38 -16.21
C VAL A 452 2.94 8.21 -17.72
N GLU A 453 2.21 9.14 -18.34
CA GLU A 453 2.11 9.28 -19.78
C GLU A 453 3.48 9.32 -20.47
N ARG A 454 3.62 8.59 -21.58
CA ARG A 454 4.81 8.65 -22.44
C ARG A 454 4.54 9.35 -23.76
N ILE A 455 5.51 10.15 -24.19
CA ILE A 455 5.54 10.77 -25.52
C ILE A 455 6.52 10.02 -26.42
N SER A 456 6.15 9.78 -27.68
CA SER A 456 7.05 9.18 -28.67
C SER A 456 8.15 10.17 -29.09
N ALA A 457 9.24 9.66 -29.66
CA ALA A 457 10.30 10.51 -30.19
C ALA A 457 9.78 11.42 -31.33
N GLU A 458 8.85 10.90 -32.13
CA GLU A 458 8.18 11.59 -33.24
C GLU A 458 7.28 12.73 -32.76
N ASP A 459 6.44 12.48 -31.76
CA ASP A 459 5.56 13.49 -31.20
C ASP A 459 6.35 14.57 -30.46
N LEU A 460 7.41 14.18 -29.73
CA LEU A 460 8.31 15.13 -29.08
C LEU A 460 9.03 16.00 -30.11
N ALA A 461 9.59 15.40 -31.17
CA ALA A 461 10.26 16.14 -32.24
C ALA A 461 9.30 17.13 -32.93
N THR A 462 8.03 16.73 -33.11
CA THR A 462 6.98 17.59 -33.67
C THR A 462 6.68 18.75 -32.73
N ALA A 463 6.50 18.48 -31.43
CA ALA A 463 6.27 19.50 -30.41
C ALA A 463 7.45 20.48 -30.28
N LEU A 464 8.69 19.98 -30.36
CA LEU A 464 9.91 20.80 -30.32
C LEU A 464 10.11 21.69 -31.55
N ARG A 465 9.44 21.37 -32.67
CA ARG A 465 9.46 22.15 -33.92
C ARG A 465 8.24 23.04 -34.10
N SER A 466 7.21 22.90 -33.26
CA SER A 466 6.02 23.75 -33.30
C SER A 466 6.34 25.17 -32.83
N ASP A 467 5.57 26.15 -33.33
CA ASP A 467 5.58 27.54 -32.86
C ASP A 467 4.75 27.73 -31.57
N ASP A 468 4.08 26.67 -31.10
CA ASP A 468 3.35 26.64 -29.82
C ASP A 468 4.31 26.63 -28.60
N GLU A 469 3.74 26.60 -27.38
CA GLU A 469 4.56 26.56 -26.16
C GLU A 469 5.40 25.27 -26.10
N ARG A 470 6.70 25.43 -26.38
CA ARG A 470 7.67 24.34 -26.48
C ARG A 470 7.79 23.57 -25.16
N PRO A 471 7.75 22.22 -25.17
CA PRO A 471 7.88 21.44 -23.94
C PRO A 471 9.24 21.63 -23.29
N VAL A 472 9.27 21.61 -21.95
CA VAL A 472 10.54 21.58 -21.21
C VAL A 472 11.04 20.15 -21.18
N VAL A 473 12.17 19.89 -21.85
CA VAL A 473 12.81 18.58 -21.84
C VAL A 473 13.80 18.51 -20.68
N VAL A 474 13.61 17.56 -19.78
CA VAL A 474 14.48 17.32 -18.61
C VAL A 474 15.25 16.03 -18.81
N ASP A 475 16.58 16.15 -18.90
CA ASP A 475 17.48 15.01 -19.02
C ASP A 475 18.04 14.62 -17.65
N VAL A 476 17.69 13.42 -17.18
CA VAL A 476 18.10 12.93 -15.86
C VAL A 476 19.27 11.93 -15.90
N ARG A 477 20.02 11.88 -16.99
CA ARG A 477 21.29 11.12 -17.07
C ARG A 477 22.33 11.75 -16.15
N ASN A 478 23.23 10.94 -15.60
CA ASN A 478 24.30 11.43 -14.73
C ASN A 478 25.52 11.87 -15.58
N GLU A 479 26.38 10.93 -15.96
CA GLU A 479 27.68 11.24 -16.60
C GLU A 479 27.66 11.17 -18.14
N ASP A 480 26.65 10.52 -18.73
CA ASP A 480 26.59 10.27 -20.19
C ASP A 480 26.03 11.45 -21.01
N TYR A 481 25.77 12.60 -20.39
CA TYR A 481 25.06 13.73 -21.02
C TYR A 481 25.88 14.44 -22.10
N GLU A 482 27.12 14.82 -21.77
CA GLU A 482 28.00 15.52 -22.72
C GLU A 482 28.73 14.54 -23.66
N LEU A 483 28.98 13.31 -23.19
CA LEU A 483 29.75 12.30 -23.92
C LEU A 483 28.97 11.65 -25.07
N LEU A 484 27.64 11.56 -24.96
CA LEU A 484 26.78 10.95 -25.99
C LEU A 484 25.95 11.98 -26.77
N GLY A 485 26.05 13.26 -26.40
CA GLY A 485 25.14 14.29 -26.88
C GLY A 485 23.81 14.27 -26.12
N HIS A 486 22.93 15.21 -26.47
CA HIS A 486 21.65 15.42 -25.78
C HIS A 486 20.60 16.04 -26.71
N ILE A 487 19.33 15.99 -26.30
CA ILE A 487 18.26 16.70 -26.99
C ILE A 487 18.54 18.20 -26.86
N LYS A 488 18.47 18.92 -27.97
CA LYS A 488 18.79 20.34 -28.02
C LYS A 488 17.91 21.13 -27.04
N ASP A 489 18.53 22.04 -26.29
CA ASP A 489 17.90 22.89 -25.27
C ASP A 489 17.31 22.11 -24.06
N ALA A 490 17.66 20.83 -23.89
CA ALA A 490 17.28 20.08 -22.70
C ALA A 490 17.95 20.63 -21.43
N GLU A 491 17.20 20.63 -20.33
CA GLU A 491 17.71 20.96 -18.99
C GLU A 491 18.33 19.69 -18.38
N HIS A 492 19.65 19.70 -18.20
CA HIS A 492 20.37 18.59 -17.57
C HIS A 492 20.22 18.65 -16.05
N LEU A 493 19.46 17.71 -15.50
CA LEU A 493 19.19 17.58 -14.07
C LEU A 493 19.41 16.12 -13.66
N PRO A 494 20.65 15.73 -13.30
CA PRO A 494 20.98 14.35 -12.93
C PRO A 494 19.99 13.75 -11.95
N SER A 495 19.74 12.43 -12.03
CA SER A 495 18.70 11.78 -11.23
C SER A 495 18.86 11.96 -9.70
N ASP A 496 20.07 12.27 -9.24
CA ASP A 496 20.37 12.56 -7.84
C ASP A 496 19.73 13.87 -7.34
N THR A 497 19.46 14.83 -8.22
CA THR A 497 18.74 16.07 -7.90
C THR A 497 17.29 15.83 -7.48
N PHE A 498 16.75 14.63 -7.72
CA PHE A 498 15.37 14.26 -7.38
C PHE A 498 15.25 13.46 -6.08
N LYS A 499 16.30 13.40 -5.26
CA LYS A 499 16.27 12.66 -3.99
C LYS A 499 15.61 13.49 -2.88
N GLU A 500 16.09 14.71 -2.66
CA GLU A 500 15.65 15.57 -1.57
C GLU A 500 14.40 16.38 -1.94
N ASP A 501 13.44 16.49 -1.01
CA ASP A 501 12.20 17.25 -1.19
C ASP A 501 12.48 18.71 -1.56
N ALA A 502 13.42 19.36 -0.87
CA ALA A 502 13.74 20.77 -1.08
C ALA A 502 14.27 21.07 -2.49
N ASP A 503 15.06 20.14 -3.06
CA ASP A 503 15.59 20.28 -4.41
C ASP A 503 14.47 20.14 -5.43
N VAL A 504 13.60 19.15 -5.27
CA VAL A 504 12.47 18.93 -6.18
C VAL A 504 11.45 20.08 -6.07
N ASP A 505 11.21 20.62 -4.87
CA ASP A 505 10.36 21.80 -4.66
C ASP A 505 10.88 23.02 -5.40
N ALA A 506 12.21 23.22 -5.44
CA ALA A 506 12.83 24.28 -6.23
C ALA A 506 12.61 24.07 -7.74
N LEU A 507 12.66 22.81 -8.21
CA LEU A 507 12.34 22.47 -9.59
C LEU A 507 10.86 22.71 -9.90
N VAL A 508 9.94 22.36 -8.98
CA VAL A 508 8.50 22.62 -9.11
C VAL A 508 8.24 24.12 -9.19
N ALA A 509 8.91 24.92 -8.36
CA ALA A 509 8.81 26.38 -8.43
C ALA A 509 9.32 26.94 -9.78
N LYS A 510 10.38 26.34 -10.34
CA LYS A 510 10.98 26.74 -11.64
C LYS A 510 10.12 26.34 -12.84
N PHE A 511 9.66 25.08 -12.88
CA PHE A 511 9.04 24.51 -14.08
C PHE A 511 7.53 24.28 -13.96
N GLY A 512 6.96 24.19 -12.75
CA GLY A 512 5.57 23.76 -12.56
C GLY A 512 4.50 24.67 -13.17
N LYS A 513 4.85 25.89 -13.60
CA LYS A 513 3.93 26.76 -14.37
C LYS A 513 3.91 26.45 -15.87
N LYS A 514 4.77 25.55 -16.34
CA LYS A 514 4.86 25.15 -17.75
C LYS A 514 3.73 24.20 -18.09
N GLN A 515 3.23 24.33 -19.32
CA GLN A 515 2.14 23.50 -19.79
C GLN A 515 2.54 22.05 -20.00
N ASP A 516 3.80 21.78 -20.35
CA ASP A 516 4.27 20.42 -20.65
C ASP A 516 5.75 20.24 -20.31
N ILE A 517 6.07 19.17 -19.57
CA ILE A 517 7.41 18.81 -19.11
C ILE A 517 7.68 17.35 -19.46
N VAL A 518 8.74 17.09 -20.22
CA VAL A 518 9.10 15.77 -20.70
C VAL A 518 10.41 15.31 -20.07
N PHE A 519 10.33 14.30 -19.21
CA PHE A 519 11.50 13.68 -18.60
C PHE A 519 12.06 12.57 -19.47
N HIS A 520 13.38 12.41 -19.50
CA HIS A 520 13.99 11.24 -20.11
C HIS A 520 15.31 10.85 -19.43
N CYS A 521 15.73 9.61 -19.63
CA CYS A 521 17.11 9.21 -19.37
C CYS A 521 17.68 8.51 -20.61
N GLY A 522 18.67 7.62 -20.45
CA GLY A 522 19.23 6.85 -21.58
C GLY A 522 18.17 6.06 -22.33
N HIS A 523 17.40 5.23 -21.62
CA HIS A 523 16.31 4.40 -22.19
C HIS A 523 14.93 4.70 -21.60
N SER A 524 14.85 5.59 -20.61
CA SER A 524 13.62 5.91 -19.87
C SER A 524 12.90 4.71 -19.21
N ASN A 525 13.62 3.64 -18.88
CA ASN A 525 13.04 2.47 -18.21
C ASN A 525 12.98 2.58 -16.67
N THR A 526 13.80 3.45 -16.08
CA THR A 526 13.90 3.56 -14.61
C THR A 526 14.05 5.01 -14.16
N ARG A 527 15.21 5.64 -14.44
CA ARG A 527 15.49 7.02 -13.96
C ARG A 527 14.46 8.05 -14.43
N GLY A 528 14.17 8.09 -15.75
CA GLY A 528 13.22 9.04 -16.33
C GLY A 528 11.84 9.00 -15.65
N PRO A 529 11.15 7.84 -15.64
CA PRO A 529 9.88 7.68 -14.93
C PRO A 529 9.95 8.00 -13.44
N THR A 530 11.00 7.56 -12.73
CA THR A 530 11.13 7.82 -11.29
C THR A 530 11.26 9.32 -10.99
N CYS A 531 12.06 10.07 -11.75
CA CYS A 531 12.21 11.51 -11.57
C CYS A 531 10.92 12.27 -11.95
N ALA A 532 10.23 11.83 -13.02
CA ALA A 532 8.94 12.38 -13.41
C ALA A 532 7.88 12.21 -12.32
N LEU A 533 7.74 11.00 -11.77
CA LEU A 533 6.82 10.71 -10.67
C LEU A 533 7.14 11.55 -9.43
N ARG A 534 8.43 11.70 -9.10
CA ARG A 534 8.86 12.50 -7.96
C ARG A 534 8.51 13.98 -8.15
N PHE A 535 8.70 14.51 -9.36
CA PHE A 535 8.31 15.87 -9.68
C PHE A 535 6.78 16.06 -9.59
N ILE A 536 5.99 15.11 -10.12
CA ILE A 536 4.52 15.12 -10.02
C ILE A 536 4.09 15.16 -8.55
N GLU A 537 4.63 14.27 -7.72
CA GLU A 537 4.32 14.16 -6.29
C GLU A 537 4.55 15.49 -5.55
N ARG A 538 5.68 16.16 -5.80
CA ARG A 538 5.99 17.46 -5.18
C ARG A 538 5.17 18.61 -5.77
N ALA A 539 4.88 18.57 -7.07
CA ALA A 539 3.99 19.54 -7.71
C ALA A 539 2.58 19.49 -7.11
N GLU A 540 2.05 18.29 -6.89
CA GLU A 540 0.76 18.06 -6.23
C GLU A 540 0.77 18.56 -4.78
N ALA A 541 1.82 18.24 -4.01
CA ALA A 541 1.98 18.74 -2.64
C ALA A 541 2.02 20.28 -2.57
N ALA A 542 2.59 20.93 -3.58
CA ALA A 542 2.63 22.38 -3.72
C ALA A 542 1.35 23.00 -4.33
N GLY A 543 0.36 22.20 -4.72
CA GLY A 543 -0.87 22.65 -5.39
C GLY A 543 -0.66 23.19 -6.81
N VAL A 544 0.42 22.77 -7.48
CA VAL A 544 0.81 23.21 -8.82
C VAL A 544 0.32 22.20 -9.86
N LYS A 545 -0.56 22.64 -10.78
CA LYS A 545 -1.02 21.81 -11.90
C LYS A 545 -0.06 21.94 -13.09
N THR A 546 0.54 20.83 -13.51
CA THR A 546 1.44 20.74 -14.67
C THR A 546 1.26 19.41 -15.40
N HIS A 547 1.52 19.36 -16.70
CA HIS A 547 1.48 18.10 -17.48
C HIS A 547 2.90 17.55 -17.56
N VAL A 548 3.08 16.31 -17.07
CA VAL A 548 4.38 15.66 -17.02
C VAL A 548 4.32 14.36 -17.81
N ARG A 549 5.29 14.16 -18.70
CA ARG A 549 5.41 12.98 -19.56
C ARG A 549 6.81 12.44 -19.55
N VAL A 550 6.98 11.21 -20.02
CA VAL A 550 8.29 10.57 -20.16
C VAL A 550 8.56 10.23 -21.63
N LEU A 551 9.74 10.56 -22.15
CA LEU A 551 10.12 10.18 -23.51
C LEU A 551 10.28 8.66 -23.62
N ALA A 552 9.44 8.02 -24.44
CA ALA A 552 9.53 6.61 -24.76
C ALA A 552 10.87 6.29 -25.46
N GLY A 553 11.50 5.17 -25.10
CA GLY A 553 12.81 4.77 -25.64
C GLY A 553 14.01 5.63 -25.17
N GLY A 554 13.75 6.73 -24.45
CA GLY A 554 14.75 7.64 -23.92
C GLY A 554 15.58 8.34 -24.99
N PHE A 555 16.73 8.87 -24.57
CA PHE A 555 17.65 9.52 -25.48
C PHE A 555 18.20 8.57 -26.55
N ALA A 556 18.37 7.29 -26.23
CA ALA A 556 18.91 6.29 -27.17
C ALA A 556 18.05 6.19 -28.45
N ASP A 557 16.73 5.98 -28.31
CA ASP A 557 15.81 5.92 -29.45
C ASP A 557 15.71 7.27 -30.18
N PHE A 558 15.64 8.37 -29.42
CA PHE A 558 15.54 9.72 -30.01
C PHE A 558 16.78 10.08 -30.84
N ALA A 559 17.98 9.81 -30.31
CA ALA A 559 19.24 10.06 -31.00
C ALA A 559 19.41 9.16 -32.22
N GLU A 560 18.97 7.90 -32.16
CA GLU A 560 18.98 6.99 -33.30
C GLU A 560 18.09 7.52 -34.45
N LYS A 561 16.87 7.93 -34.15
CA LYS A 561 15.90 8.44 -35.14
C LYS A 561 16.28 9.79 -35.73
N TYR A 562 16.85 10.69 -34.93
CA TYR A 562 17.16 12.07 -35.33
C TYR A 562 18.66 12.35 -35.45
N ALA A 563 19.47 11.30 -35.64
CA ALA A 563 20.90 11.43 -35.90
C ALA A 563 21.16 12.42 -37.05
N GLY A 564 21.90 13.49 -36.78
CA GLY A 564 22.23 14.55 -37.76
C GLY A 564 21.23 15.70 -37.87
N SER A 565 20.11 15.67 -37.13
CA SER A 565 19.18 16.80 -37.03
C SER A 565 19.68 17.83 -36.01
N ALA A 566 20.48 18.81 -36.45
CA ALA A 566 21.09 19.84 -35.59
C ALA A 566 20.08 20.81 -34.93
N ASP A 567 18.83 20.76 -35.35
CA ASP A 567 17.69 21.44 -34.72
C ASP A 567 17.13 20.68 -33.51
N LEU A 568 17.39 19.36 -33.38
CA LEU A 568 16.84 18.50 -32.33
C LEU A 568 17.88 17.82 -31.44
N VAL A 569 19.08 17.53 -31.96
CA VAL A 569 20.12 16.81 -31.22
C VAL A 569 21.41 17.63 -31.24
N THR A 570 21.95 17.88 -30.04
CA THR A 570 23.32 18.37 -29.86
C THR A 570 24.26 17.15 -29.89
N PRO A 571 25.20 17.06 -30.85
CA PRO A 571 26.13 15.94 -30.94
C PRO A 571 27.11 15.95 -29.75
N PRO A 572 27.73 14.80 -29.43
CA PRO A 572 28.76 14.74 -28.40
C PRO A 572 29.92 15.67 -28.70
N MET A 573 30.49 16.30 -27.67
CA MET A 573 31.72 17.07 -27.85
C MET A 573 32.83 16.15 -28.32
N GLN A 574 33.36 16.40 -29.53
CA GLN A 574 34.57 15.73 -29.98
C GLN A 574 35.69 16.10 -29.01
N ALA A 575 36.32 15.10 -28.38
CA ALA A 575 37.56 15.31 -27.67
C ALA A 575 38.55 15.93 -28.67
N ASN A 576 39.01 17.15 -28.40
CA ASN A 576 40.03 17.79 -29.21
C ASN A 576 41.23 16.86 -29.30
N ASP A 577 41.51 16.41 -30.52
CA ASP A 577 42.73 15.71 -30.88
C ASP A 577 43.85 16.75 -30.95
N GLU A 578 44.26 17.29 -29.80
CA GLU A 578 45.48 18.08 -29.68
C GLU A 578 46.68 17.13 -29.51
N THR A 579 47.04 16.48 -30.61
CA THR A 579 48.44 16.18 -30.90
C THR A 579 48.93 17.06 -32.05
N LYS A 580 49.58 18.18 -31.69
CA LYS A 580 50.84 18.62 -32.30
C LYS A 580 51.50 19.76 -31.53
#